data_AF-A0AA43ZUQ5-F1
#
_entry.id   AF-A0AA43ZUQ5-F1
#
_cell.length_a   1.000
_cell.length_b   1.000
_cell.length_c   1.000
_cell.angle_alpha   90.00
_cell.angle_beta   90.00
_cell.angle_gamma   90.00
#
_symmetry.space_group_name_H-M   'P 1'
#
loop_
_entity.id
_entity.type
_entity.pdbx_description
1 polymer ?
#
loop_
_entity_poly.entity_id
_entity_poly.type
_entity_poly.pdbx_seq_one_letter_code
_entity_poly.pdbx_strand_id
1 'polypeptide(L)'
;MTRLMRYDRVTTGTFIERPNRFIAMVEINGIITKCHVKNTGRCKELLVKGSTVVLQESNDPDRKTRYDVIAVYKGELLINMDSQIPNAVVEESISKLGLIEGLRTTRREVTHGDSRFDIYAEGERECFIEVKGVTLENDGIAMFPDAPTERGLKHVEGLIRCVEEGYDAYIIFVIQMKGVK
;
A
#
# COMPACT_ATOMS: atom_id res chain seq x y z
N MET A 1 -10.35 -21.25 1.87
CA MET A 1 -11.00 -19.97 1.53
C MET A 1 -10.00 -18.86 1.82
N THR A 2 -9.47 -18.19 0.79
CA THR A 2 -8.62 -17.01 1.02
C THR A 2 -9.47 -15.92 1.69
N ARG A 3 -9.15 -15.60 2.94
CA ARG A 3 -9.77 -14.47 3.64
C ARG A 3 -9.16 -13.23 3.02
N LEU A 4 -9.93 -12.53 2.18
CA LEU A 4 -9.52 -11.24 1.65
C LEU A 4 -9.30 -10.28 2.83
N MET A 5 -8.26 -9.46 2.72
CA MET A 5 -8.01 -8.35 3.64
C MET A 5 -9.29 -7.53 3.85
N ARG A 6 -9.64 -7.31 5.12
CA ARG A 6 -10.77 -6.47 5.54
C ARG A 6 -10.34 -5.55 6.67
N TYR A 7 -10.78 -4.31 6.58
CA TYR A 7 -10.74 -3.39 7.71
C TYR A 7 -11.98 -3.59 8.58
N ASP A 8 -11.75 -3.74 9.89
CA ASP A 8 -12.81 -3.80 10.90
C ASP A 8 -12.84 -2.49 11.70
N ARG A 9 -14.00 -2.16 12.30
CA ARG A 9 -14.23 -0.94 13.11
C ARG A 9 -13.80 0.34 12.37
N VAL A 10 -14.39 0.52 11.20
CA VAL A 10 -14.10 1.66 10.34
C VAL A 10 -15.04 2.81 10.69
N THR A 11 -14.49 4.02 10.79
CA THR A 11 -15.26 5.26 10.94
C THR A 11 -14.68 6.34 10.02
N THR A 12 -15.32 7.49 9.94
CA THR A 12 -14.85 8.65 9.18
C THR A 12 -14.57 9.83 10.10
N GLY A 13 -13.72 10.75 9.65
CA GLY A 13 -13.48 12.02 10.31
C GLY A 13 -13.00 13.09 9.34
N THR A 14 -12.85 14.31 9.83
CA THR A 14 -12.39 15.46 9.03
C THR A 14 -10.91 15.70 9.31
N PHE A 15 -10.08 15.61 8.29
CA PHE A 15 -8.65 15.86 8.42
C PHE A 15 -8.38 17.35 8.73
N ILE A 16 -7.59 17.61 9.77
CA ILE A 16 -7.24 18.96 10.21
C ILE A 16 -5.83 19.32 9.78
N GLU A 17 -4.85 18.52 10.18
CA GLU A 17 -3.44 18.73 9.86
C GLU A 17 -2.61 17.45 10.07
N ARG A 18 -1.40 17.44 9.51
CA ARG A 18 -0.42 16.34 9.65
C ARG A 18 0.90 16.91 10.19
N PRO A 19 1.07 17.00 11.52
CA PRO A 19 2.25 17.62 12.12
C PRO A 19 3.56 16.88 11.79
N ASN A 20 3.50 15.58 11.49
CA ASN A 20 4.67 14.82 11.03
C ASN A 20 4.23 13.60 10.20
N ARG A 21 5.21 12.87 9.64
CA ARG A 21 4.93 11.74 8.72
C ARG A 21 4.11 10.60 9.35
N PHE A 22 3.96 10.52 10.67
CA PHE A 22 3.25 9.44 11.35
C PHE A 22 1.97 9.86 12.05
N ILE A 23 1.69 11.15 12.19
CA ILE A 23 0.56 11.67 12.98
C ILE A 23 -0.30 12.60 12.14
N ALA A 24 -1.60 12.36 12.16
CA ALA A 24 -2.63 13.27 11.69
C ALA A 24 -3.53 13.69 12.86
N MET A 25 -3.95 14.95 12.85
CA MET A 25 -5.03 15.46 13.69
C MET A 25 -6.32 15.36 12.88
N VAL A 26 -7.30 14.63 13.41
CA VAL A 26 -8.58 14.37 12.74
C VAL A 26 -9.71 14.69 13.71
N GLU A 27 -10.68 15.46 13.28
CA GLU A 27 -11.92 15.67 14.04
C GLU A 27 -12.86 14.48 13.83
N ILE A 28 -13.23 13.83 14.93
CA ILE A 28 -14.12 12.67 14.96
C ILE A 28 -15.24 13.02 15.93
N ASN A 29 -16.49 13.11 15.45
CA ASN A 29 -17.65 13.49 16.27
C ASN A 29 -17.43 14.78 17.10
N GLY A 30 -16.80 15.80 16.50
CA GLY A 30 -16.51 17.08 17.15
C GLY A 30 -15.28 17.08 18.09
N ILE A 31 -14.54 15.96 18.18
CA ILE A 31 -13.35 15.85 19.03
C ILE A 31 -12.10 15.70 18.16
N ILE A 32 -11.15 16.62 18.31
CA ILE A 32 -9.83 16.53 17.66
C ILE A 32 -9.04 15.39 18.27
N THR A 33 -8.73 14.38 17.46
CA THR A 33 -8.10 13.13 17.86
C THR A 33 -6.77 12.94 17.12
N LYS A 34 -5.75 12.44 17.84
CA LYS A 34 -4.47 12.03 17.25
C LYS A 34 -4.63 10.66 16.61
N CYS A 35 -4.40 10.58 15.30
CA CYS A 35 -4.44 9.35 14.51
C CYS A 35 -3.06 9.05 13.94
N HIS A 36 -2.72 7.76 13.83
CA HIS A 36 -1.51 7.33 13.13
C HIS A 36 -1.76 7.33 11.61
N VAL A 37 -0.76 7.70 10.82
CA VAL A 37 -0.84 7.65 9.35
C VAL A 37 -0.06 6.43 8.86
N LYS A 38 -0.76 5.44 8.28
CA LYS A 38 -0.17 4.20 7.71
C LYS A 38 0.52 4.41 6.35
N ASN A 39 1.03 5.62 6.13
CA ASN A 39 1.75 6.02 4.93
C ASN A 39 2.90 6.95 5.31
N THR A 40 4.13 6.60 4.94
CA THR A 40 5.31 7.43 5.23
C THR A 40 5.59 8.46 4.14
N GLY A 41 4.90 8.37 3.00
CA GLY A 41 4.98 9.31 1.88
C GLY A 41 4.42 10.70 2.23
N ARG A 42 4.60 11.65 1.32
CA ARG A 42 4.24 13.06 1.54
C ARG A 42 2.74 13.26 1.72
N CYS A 43 1.91 12.51 0.98
CA CYS A 43 0.44 12.55 1.04
C CYS A 43 -0.15 13.97 0.96
N LYS A 44 0.56 14.94 0.35
CA LYS A 44 0.16 16.36 0.39
C LYS A 44 -1.10 16.65 -0.43
N GLU A 45 -1.26 15.95 -1.54
CA GLU A 45 -2.45 16.01 -2.40
C GLU A 45 -3.64 15.22 -1.85
N LEU A 46 -3.37 14.29 -0.92
CA LEU A 46 -4.36 13.41 -0.31
C LEU A 46 -4.91 14.02 0.98
N LEU A 47 -4.02 14.40 1.88
CA LEU A 47 -4.36 14.95 3.20
C LEU A 47 -4.44 16.48 3.14
N VAL A 48 -5.48 16.98 2.48
CA VAL A 48 -5.84 18.40 2.41
C VAL A 48 -6.78 18.72 3.57
N LYS A 49 -6.56 19.85 4.26
CA LYS A 49 -7.42 20.29 5.37
C LYS A 49 -8.89 20.31 4.95
N GLY A 50 -9.75 19.65 5.71
CA GLY A 50 -11.18 19.51 5.43
C GLY A 50 -11.54 18.22 4.68
N SER A 51 -10.58 17.47 4.13
CA SER A 51 -10.88 16.19 3.48
C SER A 51 -11.47 15.18 4.45
N THR A 52 -12.45 14.42 3.99
CA THR A 52 -12.96 13.25 4.73
C THR A 52 -11.93 12.14 4.68
N VAL A 53 -11.49 11.70 5.85
CA VAL A 53 -10.60 10.54 6.01
C VAL A 53 -11.36 9.36 6.58
N VAL A 54 -10.93 8.17 6.20
CA VAL A 54 -11.40 6.90 6.73
C VAL A 54 -10.40 6.39 7.74
N LEU A 55 -10.91 6.02 8.91
CA LEU A 55 -10.13 5.62 10.07
C LEU A 55 -10.43 4.18 10.44
N GLN A 56 -9.39 3.42 10.79
CA GLN A 56 -9.53 2.12 11.45
C GLN A 56 -9.28 2.28 12.94
N GLU A 57 -10.19 1.78 13.78
CA GLU A 57 -9.98 1.71 15.21
C GLU A 57 -9.16 0.47 15.62
N SER A 58 -8.09 0.73 16.38
CA SER A 58 -7.30 -0.32 17.01
C SER A 58 -7.94 -0.81 18.30
N ASN A 59 -7.86 -2.12 18.53
CA ASN A 59 -8.16 -2.76 19.81
C ASN A 59 -6.92 -3.07 20.65
N ASP A 60 -5.73 -2.79 20.13
CA ASP A 60 -4.49 -2.97 20.87
C ASP A 60 -4.37 -1.88 21.97
N PRO A 61 -4.42 -2.28 23.26
CA PRO A 61 -4.38 -1.34 24.38
C PRO A 61 -3.02 -0.66 24.56
N ASP A 62 -1.94 -1.22 24.00
CA ASP A 62 -0.59 -0.68 24.14
C ASP A 62 -0.29 0.45 23.13
N ARG A 63 -1.23 0.71 22.21
CA ARG A 63 -1.04 1.73 21.19
C ARG A 63 -1.17 3.15 21.74
N LYS A 64 -0.20 3.98 21.36
CA LYS A 64 -0.20 5.43 21.61
C LYS A 64 -1.32 6.19 20.88
N THR A 65 -1.89 5.60 19.82
CA THR A 65 -2.94 6.20 18.99
C THR A 65 -4.06 5.18 18.81
N ARG A 66 -5.31 5.60 19.03
CA ARG A 66 -6.49 4.73 18.92
C ARG A 66 -6.89 4.43 17.48
N TYR A 67 -6.58 5.35 16.56
CA TYR A 67 -7.03 5.28 15.17
C TYR A 67 -5.87 5.34 14.18
N ASP A 68 -6.01 4.63 13.07
CA ASP A 68 -5.19 4.73 11.88
C ASP A 68 -5.95 5.43 10.77
N VAL A 69 -5.32 6.41 10.11
CA VAL A 69 -5.79 6.92 8.82
C VAL A 69 -5.43 5.89 7.75
N ILE A 70 -6.46 5.25 7.17
CA ILE A 70 -6.31 4.15 6.20
C ILE A 70 -6.70 4.56 4.77
N ALA A 71 -7.56 5.56 4.61
CA ALA A 71 -7.97 6.06 3.31
C ALA A 71 -8.41 7.53 3.41
N VAL A 72 -8.50 8.19 2.26
CA VAL A 72 -9.02 9.55 2.14
C VAL A 72 -9.94 9.68 0.93
N TYR A 73 -10.92 10.56 1.03
CA TYR A 73 -11.75 10.97 -0.09
C TYR A 73 -11.13 12.20 -0.78
N LYS A 74 -10.89 12.07 -2.09
CA LYS A 74 -10.58 13.18 -3.01
C LYS A 74 -11.82 13.43 -3.86
N GLY A 75 -12.70 14.33 -3.41
CA GLY A 75 -14.07 14.38 -3.91
C GLY A 75 -14.78 13.05 -3.59
N GLU A 76 -15.40 12.42 -4.59
CA GLU A 76 -16.05 11.11 -4.44
C GLU A 76 -15.06 9.92 -4.53
N LEU A 77 -13.81 10.18 -4.93
CA LEU A 77 -12.82 9.12 -5.11
C LEU A 77 -12.25 8.68 -3.76
N LEU A 78 -12.53 7.44 -3.37
CA LEU A 78 -11.89 6.81 -2.22
C LEU A 78 -10.51 6.28 -2.60
N ILE A 79 -9.48 6.78 -1.94
CA ILE A 79 -8.08 6.39 -2.15
C ILE A 79 -7.59 5.69 -0.88
N ASN A 80 -7.29 4.39 -0.97
CA ASN A 80 -6.59 3.71 0.12
C ASN A 80 -5.15 4.25 0.20
N MET A 81 -4.72 4.63 1.41
CA MET A 81 -3.38 5.17 1.64
C MET A 81 -2.54 4.26 2.54
N ASP A 82 -3.07 3.11 2.96
CA ASP A 82 -2.35 2.16 3.81
C ASP A 82 -1.31 1.41 2.98
N SER A 83 -0.06 1.83 3.13
CA SER A 83 1.07 1.32 2.35
C SER A 83 1.37 -0.17 2.58
N GLN A 84 0.77 -0.80 3.57
CA GLN A 84 0.97 -2.23 3.88
C GLN A 84 0.00 -3.14 3.12
N ILE A 85 -1.13 -2.60 2.62
CA ILE A 85 -2.19 -3.41 2.00
C ILE A 85 -1.85 -3.91 0.60
N PRO A 86 -1.16 -3.16 -0.28
CA PRO A 86 -0.78 -3.66 -1.59
C PRO A 86 -0.13 -5.05 -1.53
N ASN A 87 0.86 -5.23 -0.64
CA ASN A 87 1.58 -6.50 -0.51
C ASN A 87 0.64 -7.63 -0.07
N ALA A 88 -0.22 -7.37 0.92
CA ALA A 88 -1.19 -8.37 1.41
C ALA A 88 -2.20 -8.77 0.32
N VAL A 89 -2.72 -7.79 -0.44
CA VAL A 89 -3.67 -8.04 -1.53
C VAL A 89 -3.04 -8.87 -2.64
N VAL A 90 -1.79 -8.57 -3.02
CA VAL A 90 -1.06 -9.34 -4.02
C VAL A 90 -0.81 -10.76 -3.52
N GLU A 91 -0.28 -10.92 -2.31
CA GLU A 91 0.00 -12.25 -1.72
C GLU A 91 -1.26 -13.11 -1.64
N GLU A 92 -2.39 -12.57 -1.18
CA GLU A 92 -3.67 -13.28 -1.13
C GLU A 92 -4.22 -13.64 -2.52
N SER A 93 -3.88 -12.85 -3.54
CA SER A 93 -4.44 -12.99 -4.89
C SER A 93 -3.52 -13.72 -5.86
N ILE A 94 -2.25 -13.94 -5.53
CA ILE A 94 -1.22 -14.42 -6.46
C ILE A 94 -1.58 -15.73 -7.15
N SER A 95 -2.20 -16.67 -6.42
CA SER A 95 -2.69 -17.94 -6.97
C SER A 95 -3.83 -17.76 -7.97
N LYS A 96 -4.64 -16.70 -7.83
CA LYS A 96 -5.76 -16.38 -8.72
C LYS A 96 -5.33 -15.54 -9.93
N LEU A 97 -4.22 -14.81 -9.83
CA LEU A 97 -3.69 -14.02 -10.93
C LEU A 97 -3.15 -14.91 -12.06
N GLY A 98 -2.78 -16.16 -11.75
CA GLY A 98 -2.27 -17.11 -12.75
C GLY A 98 -0.92 -16.71 -13.35
N LEU A 99 -0.17 -15.84 -12.67
CA LEU A 99 1.13 -15.31 -13.15
C LEU A 99 2.29 -16.29 -12.96
N ILE A 100 2.15 -17.25 -12.05
CA ILE A 100 3.20 -18.20 -11.68
C ILE A 100 2.68 -19.60 -11.92
N GLU A 101 3.25 -20.25 -12.93
CA GLU A 101 2.94 -21.63 -13.26
C GLU A 101 3.39 -22.57 -12.14
N GLY A 102 2.54 -23.53 -11.79
CA GLY A 102 2.85 -24.52 -10.75
C GLY A 102 3.13 -23.93 -9.36
N LEU A 103 2.55 -22.78 -9.01
CA LEU A 103 2.74 -22.12 -7.72
C LEU A 103 2.54 -23.08 -6.53
N ARG A 104 3.58 -23.23 -5.71
CA ARG A 104 3.62 -24.08 -4.52
C ARG A 104 3.55 -23.27 -3.23
N THR A 105 4.35 -22.21 -3.10
CA THR A 105 4.41 -21.40 -1.88
C THR A 105 4.90 -19.98 -2.15
N THR A 106 4.67 -19.09 -1.19
CA THR A 106 5.16 -17.70 -1.19
C THR A 106 5.85 -17.35 0.12
N ARG A 107 6.84 -16.45 0.07
CA ARG A 107 7.53 -15.87 1.21
C ARG A 107 7.63 -14.36 1.05
N ARG A 108 7.48 -13.61 2.14
CA ARG A 108 7.57 -12.15 2.12
C ARG A 108 8.99 -11.65 2.42
N GLU A 109 9.28 -10.44 1.95
CA GLU A 109 10.49 -9.67 2.30
C GLU A 109 11.79 -10.46 2.07
N VAL A 110 11.89 -11.15 0.93
CA VAL A 110 13.04 -12.00 0.61
C VAL A 110 14.15 -11.16 -0.02
N THR A 111 15.35 -11.29 0.54
CA THR A 111 16.56 -10.63 0.01
C THR A 111 17.18 -11.46 -1.09
N HIS A 112 17.53 -10.80 -2.20
CA HIS A 112 18.34 -11.36 -3.28
C HIS A 112 19.32 -10.30 -3.78
N GLY A 113 20.60 -10.66 -3.84
CA GLY A 113 21.68 -9.69 -4.06
C GLY A 113 21.66 -8.55 -3.04
N ASP A 114 21.49 -7.33 -3.53
CA ASP A 114 21.48 -6.09 -2.75
C ASP A 114 20.06 -5.53 -2.52
N SER A 115 19.02 -6.24 -2.95
CA SER A 115 17.62 -5.82 -2.92
C SER A 115 16.78 -6.75 -2.04
N ARG A 116 15.74 -6.19 -1.43
CA ARG A 116 14.73 -6.95 -0.68
C ARG A 116 13.40 -6.79 -1.38
N PHE A 117 12.90 -7.89 -1.93
CA PHE A 117 11.66 -7.93 -2.69
C PHE A 117 10.47 -8.25 -1.79
N ASP A 118 9.31 -7.72 -2.14
CA ASP A 118 8.10 -7.84 -1.33
C ASP A 118 7.63 -9.29 -1.21
N ILE A 119 7.67 -10.05 -2.32
CA ILE A 119 7.23 -11.44 -2.39
C ILE A 119 8.21 -12.26 -3.23
N TYR A 120 8.54 -13.44 -2.73
CA TYR A 120 9.17 -14.52 -3.49
C TYR A 120 8.17 -15.67 -3.62
N ALA A 121 8.10 -16.28 -4.79
CA ALA A 121 7.19 -17.38 -5.07
C ALA A 121 7.93 -18.57 -5.69
N GLU A 122 7.55 -19.77 -5.26
CA GLU A 122 8.09 -21.03 -5.78
C GLU A 122 7.06 -21.63 -6.73
N GLY A 123 7.29 -21.53 -8.04
CA GLY A 123 6.53 -22.20 -9.09
C GLY A 123 7.38 -23.22 -9.85
N GLU A 124 7.02 -23.57 -11.08
CA GLU A 124 7.95 -24.30 -11.96
C GLU A 124 9.27 -23.56 -12.14
N ARG A 125 9.20 -22.22 -12.17
CA ARG A 125 10.32 -21.33 -11.94
C ARG A 125 10.14 -20.53 -10.66
N GLU A 126 11.25 -20.24 -10.01
CA GLU A 126 11.27 -19.33 -8.86
C GLU A 126 11.09 -17.89 -9.33
N CYS A 127 10.36 -17.10 -8.56
CA CYS A 127 9.93 -15.77 -8.98
C CYS A 127 10.11 -14.71 -7.88
N PHE A 128 10.66 -13.55 -8.24
CA PHE A 128 10.74 -12.36 -7.38
C PHE A 128 9.73 -11.30 -7.81
N ILE A 129 9.00 -10.76 -6.84
CA ILE A 129 7.92 -9.81 -7.10
C ILE A 129 8.10 -8.58 -6.22
N GLU A 130 8.10 -7.42 -6.88
CA GLU A 130 8.01 -6.11 -6.25
C GLU A 130 6.57 -5.58 -6.38
N VAL A 131 6.01 -5.08 -5.29
CA VAL A 131 4.65 -4.55 -5.22
C VAL A 131 4.70 -3.04 -5.00
N LYS A 132 4.02 -2.28 -5.86
CA LYS A 132 3.92 -0.83 -5.76
C LYS A 132 2.47 -0.42 -5.54
N GLY A 133 2.17 0.11 -4.35
CA GLY A 133 0.89 0.78 -4.09
C GLY A 133 0.81 2.08 -4.89
N VAL A 134 -0.28 2.26 -5.62
CA VAL A 134 -0.53 3.46 -6.43
C VAL A 134 -1.56 4.34 -5.73
N THR A 135 -1.13 5.52 -5.32
CA THR A 135 -1.99 6.50 -4.59
C THR A 135 -2.08 7.84 -5.29
N LEU A 136 -1.19 8.14 -6.24
CA LEU A 136 -1.25 9.35 -7.03
C LEU A 136 -2.29 9.16 -8.14
N GLU A 137 -3.24 10.09 -8.18
CA GLU A 137 -4.25 10.18 -9.22
C GLU A 137 -4.25 11.63 -9.75
N ASN A 138 -4.19 11.76 -11.08
CA ASN A 138 -4.31 13.02 -11.79
C ASN A 138 -5.25 12.88 -13.00
N ASP A 139 -6.34 13.66 -13.01
CA ASP A 139 -7.34 13.69 -14.08
C ASP A 139 -7.92 12.32 -14.48
N GLY A 140 -8.17 11.49 -13.47
CA GLY A 140 -8.69 10.14 -13.59
C GLY A 140 -7.63 9.09 -13.95
N ILE A 141 -6.34 9.44 -13.97
CA ILE A 141 -5.25 8.53 -14.32
C ILE A 141 -4.43 8.20 -13.06
N ALA A 142 -4.23 6.92 -12.78
CA ALA A 142 -3.38 6.46 -11.70
C ALA A 142 -1.90 6.46 -12.12
N MET A 143 -1.01 6.99 -11.27
CA MET A 143 0.40 7.18 -11.63
C MET A 143 1.36 6.70 -10.53
N PHE A 144 2.53 6.21 -10.93
CA PHE A 144 3.65 5.90 -10.04
C PHE A 144 4.99 6.23 -10.72
N PRO A 145 5.99 6.76 -10.00
CA PRO A 145 5.93 7.20 -8.60
C PRO A 145 5.34 8.61 -8.42
N ASP A 146 5.00 8.99 -7.19
CA ASP A 146 4.55 10.34 -6.82
C ASP A 146 5.70 11.36 -6.69
N ALA A 147 6.94 10.87 -6.64
CA ALA A 147 8.18 11.64 -6.65
C ALA A 147 9.35 10.79 -7.16
N PRO A 148 10.45 11.39 -7.66
CA PRO A 148 11.67 10.65 -7.98
C PRO A 148 12.13 9.76 -6.82
N THR A 149 12.48 8.51 -7.11
CA THR A 149 12.83 7.51 -6.10
C THR A 149 13.99 6.63 -6.53
N GLU A 150 15.19 6.94 -6.02
CA GLU A 150 16.40 6.11 -6.23
C GLU A 150 16.21 4.69 -5.70
N ARG A 151 15.47 4.54 -4.59
CA ARG A 151 15.11 3.22 -4.05
C ARG A 151 14.24 2.43 -5.02
N GLY A 152 13.30 3.09 -5.70
CA GLY A 152 12.47 2.45 -6.71
C GLY A 152 13.29 1.97 -7.91
N LEU A 153 14.21 2.80 -8.40
CA LEU A 153 15.14 2.43 -9.47
C LEU A 153 15.98 1.20 -9.08
N LYS A 154 16.59 1.22 -7.88
CA LYS A 154 17.39 0.09 -7.37
C LYS A 154 16.61 -1.23 -7.38
N HIS A 155 15.34 -1.21 -6.98
CA HIS A 155 14.51 -2.42 -6.96
C HIS A 155 14.22 -2.93 -8.38
N VAL A 156 13.98 -2.03 -9.35
CA VAL A 156 13.80 -2.41 -10.76
C VAL A 156 15.08 -3.01 -11.34
N GLU A 157 16.24 -2.42 -11.07
CA GLU A 157 17.53 -3.00 -11.45
C GLU A 157 17.75 -4.38 -10.81
N GLY A 158 17.30 -4.57 -9.56
CA GLY A 158 17.29 -5.87 -8.90
C GLY A 158 16.43 -6.90 -9.63
N LEU A 159 15.21 -6.53 -10.04
CA LEU A 159 14.34 -7.43 -10.81
C LEU A 159 14.96 -7.80 -12.17
N ILE A 160 15.61 -6.84 -12.85
CA ILE A 160 16.35 -7.10 -14.10
C ILE A 160 17.43 -8.16 -13.86
N ARG A 161 18.23 -8.03 -12.79
CA ARG A 161 19.24 -9.04 -12.43
C ARG A 161 18.62 -10.41 -12.16
N CYS A 162 17.49 -10.48 -11.47
CA CYS A 162 16.78 -11.75 -11.26
C CYS A 162 16.44 -12.44 -12.60
N VAL A 163 15.96 -11.68 -13.60
CA VAL A 163 15.69 -12.22 -14.93
C VAL A 163 16.95 -12.70 -15.62
N GLU A 164 18.05 -11.94 -15.55
CA GLU A 164 19.35 -12.33 -16.11
C GLU A 164 19.92 -13.62 -15.50
N GLU A 165 19.61 -13.88 -14.22
CA GLU A 165 20.01 -15.07 -13.49
C GLU A 165 19.07 -16.28 -13.70
N GLY A 166 17.99 -16.11 -14.47
CA GLY A 166 17.05 -17.17 -14.85
C GLY A 166 15.82 -17.31 -13.95
N TYR A 167 15.57 -16.34 -13.06
CA TYR A 167 14.32 -16.24 -12.30
C TYR A 167 13.22 -15.56 -13.12
N ASP A 168 11.97 -15.83 -12.80
CA ASP A 168 10.88 -14.94 -13.21
C ASP A 168 10.87 -13.70 -12.32
N ALA A 169 10.48 -12.55 -12.87
CA ALA A 169 10.37 -11.32 -12.09
C ALA A 169 9.17 -10.48 -12.51
N TYR A 170 8.44 -9.94 -11.53
CA TYR A 170 7.31 -9.04 -11.77
C TYR A 170 7.40 -7.78 -10.92
N ILE A 171 6.96 -6.66 -11.50
CA ILE A 171 6.54 -5.49 -10.75
C ILE A 171 5.03 -5.36 -10.86
N ILE A 172 4.33 -5.33 -9.71
CA ILE A 172 2.86 -5.27 -9.66
C ILE A 172 2.44 -3.94 -9.09
N PHE A 173 1.79 -3.12 -9.91
CA PHE A 173 1.17 -1.86 -9.51
C PHE A 173 -0.25 -2.13 -9.00
N VAL A 174 -0.49 -1.85 -7.72
CA VAL A 174 -1.79 -2.07 -7.08
C VAL A 174 -2.54 -0.74 -7.02
N ILE A 175 -3.58 -0.64 -7.85
CA ILE A 175 -4.45 0.53 -7.93
C ILE A 175 -5.68 0.28 -7.07
N GLN A 176 -5.75 0.94 -5.92
CA GLN A 176 -6.85 0.79 -4.95
C GLN A 176 -7.81 1.98 -5.02
N MET A 177 -8.19 2.33 -6.25
CA MET A 177 -9.01 3.48 -6.60
C MET A 177 -10.02 3.05 -7.66
N LYS A 178 -11.32 3.24 -7.41
CA LYS A 178 -12.36 2.78 -8.34
C LYS A 178 -12.54 3.81 -9.46
N GLY A 179 -12.57 3.34 -10.71
CA GLY A 179 -12.94 4.16 -11.87
C GLY A 179 -11.81 5.00 -12.46
N VAL A 180 -10.59 4.87 -11.93
CA VAL A 180 -9.39 5.44 -12.56
C VAL A 180 -8.94 4.58 -13.74
N LYS A 181 -8.24 5.20 -14.68
CA LYS A 181 -7.57 4.55 -15.81
C LYS A 181 -6.10 4.26 -15.49
#